data_AF-A0A2E2CRE6-F1
#
_entry.id   AF-A0A2E2CRE6-F1
#
_cell.length_a   1.000
_cell.length_b   1.000
_cell.length_c   1.000
_cell.angle_alpha   90.00
_cell.angle_beta   90.00
_cell.angle_gamma   90.00
#
_symmetry.space_group_name_H-M   'P 1'
#
loop_
_entity.id
_entity.type
_entity.pdbx_description
1 polymer ?
#
loop_
_entity_poly.entity_id
_entity_poly.type
_entity_poly.pdbx_seq_one_letter_code
_entity_poly.pdbx_strand_id
1 'polypeptide(L)'
;MKRVIALAILLSLIGNSQALPEGIGDRADDGCLCHGGSDDSTTVSVDGLPEVYNSSMEYNLTLTIESPVELNEVQGGFRILISQGELIGEGWQIIDEGYTHTTEINDRRQWDAVWVAPEADDELATFVIHGNAVNGNGAVSDDEWNSITIAIPGPNYTGEVVTPELSTREISDIQITVGIIGIIALFALAFYAIKD
;
A
#
# COMPACT_ATOMS: atom_id res chain seq x y z
N MET A 1 -32.99 24.57 13.11
CA MET A 1 -33.24 23.71 11.91
C MET A 1 -32.27 23.96 10.75
N LYS A 2 -32.20 25.15 10.13
CA LYS A 2 -31.30 25.40 8.97
C LYS A 2 -29.81 25.14 9.24
N ARG A 3 -29.34 25.44 10.46
CA ARG A 3 -27.95 25.22 10.89
C ARG A 3 -27.62 23.75 11.15
N VAL A 4 -28.57 22.99 11.69
CA VAL A 4 -28.47 21.54 11.86
C VAL A 4 -28.44 20.83 10.51
N ILE A 5 -29.23 21.31 9.54
CA ILE A 5 -29.20 20.82 8.16
C ILE A 5 -27.84 21.13 7.49
N ALA A 6 -27.30 22.34 7.69
CA ALA A 6 -25.98 22.69 7.14
C ALA A 6 -24.85 21.84 7.75
N LEU A 7 -24.89 21.57 9.06
CA LEU A 7 -23.92 20.69 9.71
C LEU A 7 -24.05 19.23 9.23
N ALA A 8 -25.28 18.72 9.06
CA ALA A 8 -25.53 17.39 8.50
C ALA A 8 -25.04 17.27 7.05
N ILE A 9 -25.22 18.30 6.22
CA ILE A 9 -24.68 18.36 4.85
C ILE A 9 -23.15 18.36 4.89
N LEU A 10 -22.53 19.13 5.81
CA LEU A 10 -21.07 19.17 5.94
C LEU A 10 -20.49 17.81 6.40
N LEU A 11 -21.15 17.11 7.32
CA LEU A 11 -20.77 15.75 7.73
C LEU A 11 -21.02 14.71 6.63
N SER A 12 -22.02 14.91 5.77
CA SER A 12 -22.24 14.01 4.62
C SER A 12 -21.20 14.15 3.51
N LEU A 13 -20.37 15.20 3.56
CA LEU A 13 -19.24 15.41 2.65
C LEU A 13 -17.94 14.76 3.15
N ILE A 14 -17.96 14.08 4.31
CA ILE A 14 -16.83 13.24 4.73
C ILE A 14 -16.75 12.10 3.70
N GLY A 15 -15.63 12.05 2.98
CA GLY A 15 -15.47 11.17 1.81
C GLY A 15 -15.70 9.70 2.18
N ASN A 16 -16.54 9.02 1.41
CA ASN A 16 -16.61 7.57 1.44
C ASN A 16 -15.43 7.06 0.61
N SER A 17 -14.50 6.34 1.22
CA SER A 17 -13.51 5.57 0.47
C SER A 17 -14.22 4.33 -0.11
N GLN A 18 -14.01 4.09 -1.40
CA GLN A 18 -14.42 2.85 -2.04
C GLN A 18 -13.18 2.04 -2.37
N ALA A 19 -13.25 0.73 -2.15
CA ALA A 19 -12.23 -0.19 -2.62
C ALA A 19 -12.23 -0.19 -4.16
N LEU A 20 -11.04 -0.17 -4.75
CA LEU A 20 -10.85 -0.24 -6.21
C LEU A 20 -10.18 -1.57 -6.55
N PRO A 21 -10.71 -2.34 -7.50
CA PRO A 21 -10.27 -3.72 -7.73
C PRO A 21 -9.04 -3.86 -8.64
N GLU A 22 -8.44 -2.76 -9.11
CA GLU A 22 -7.36 -2.72 -10.13
C GLU A 22 -6.12 -1.90 -9.69
N GLY A 23 -5.91 -1.73 -8.38
CA GLY A 23 -4.86 -0.84 -7.86
C GLY A 23 -5.16 0.65 -8.03
N ILE A 24 -4.36 1.49 -7.36
CA ILE A 24 -4.63 2.94 -7.25
C ILE A 24 -3.40 3.83 -7.51
N GLY A 25 -2.35 3.27 -8.13
CA GLY A 25 -1.13 4.00 -8.48
C GLY A 25 -0.37 4.54 -7.26
N ASP A 26 0.13 5.76 -7.39
CA ASP A 26 0.97 6.46 -6.40
C ASP A 26 0.32 6.60 -5.01
N ARG A 27 -1.02 6.57 -4.94
CA ARG A 27 -1.77 6.60 -3.67
C ARG A 27 -1.50 5.39 -2.78
N ALA A 28 -0.94 4.31 -3.33
CA ALA A 28 -0.56 3.12 -2.59
C ALA A 28 0.94 3.05 -2.26
N ASP A 29 1.75 4.07 -2.59
CA ASP A 29 3.21 4.08 -2.36
C ASP A 29 3.59 4.19 -0.88
N ASP A 30 2.67 4.68 -0.05
CA ASP A 30 2.78 4.70 1.42
C ASP A 30 1.98 3.53 2.04
N GLY A 31 1.56 2.55 1.24
CA GLY A 31 0.72 1.44 1.66
C GLY A 31 -0.78 1.60 1.39
N CYS A 32 -1.58 0.64 1.86
CA CYS A 32 -2.99 0.50 1.51
C CYS A 32 -3.91 1.31 2.44
N LEU A 33 -3.61 2.60 2.64
CA LEU A 33 -4.21 3.49 3.65
C LEU A 33 -5.73 3.66 3.57
N CYS A 34 -6.34 3.36 2.42
CA CYS A 34 -7.79 3.32 2.28
C CYS A 34 -8.44 2.24 3.17
N HIS A 35 -7.70 1.18 3.49
CA HIS A 35 -8.10 0.03 4.31
C HIS A 35 -7.68 0.16 5.79
N GLY A 36 -7.28 1.35 6.23
CA GLY A 36 -6.85 1.59 7.60
C GLY A 36 -5.33 1.60 7.77
N GLY A 37 -4.87 1.40 9.01
CA GLY A 37 -3.45 1.25 9.32
C GLY A 37 -2.93 -0.13 8.95
N SER A 38 -1.61 -0.29 8.87
CA SER A 38 -1.00 -1.61 8.72
C SER A 38 -1.23 -2.48 9.95
N ASP A 39 -1.38 -3.78 9.76
CA ASP A 39 -1.64 -4.75 10.83
C ASP A 39 -0.70 -5.96 10.76
N ASP A 40 -0.08 -6.29 11.90
CA ASP A 40 0.91 -7.37 12.03
C ASP A 40 0.31 -8.78 11.90
N SER A 41 -1.02 -8.92 11.93
CA SER A 41 -1.69 -10.19 11.61
C SER A 41 -1.64 -10.52 10.11
N THR A 42 -1.33 -9.54 9.26
CA THR A 42 -1.06 -9.74 7.85
C THR A 42 0.44 -9.72 7.60
N THR A 43 0.95 -10.75 6.95
CA THR A 43 2.37 -10.87 6.58
C THR A 43 2.52 -10.82 5.07
N VAL A 44 3.58 -10.15 4.62
CA VAL A 44 3.97 -10.12 3.21
C VAL A 44 5.34 -10.77 3.10
N SER A 45 5.51 -11.67 2.14
CA SER A 45 6.78 -12.34 1.88
C SER A 45 7.04 -12.47 0.39
N VAL A 46 8.32 -12.47 0.01
CA VAL A 46 8.77 -12.77 -1.35
C VAL A 46 9.84 -13.83 -1.29
N ASP A 47 9.56 -14.96 -1.91
CA ASP A 47 10.52 -16.05 -2.10
C ASP A 47 11.21 -15.92 -3.47
N GLY A 48 12.44 -16.44 -3.57
CA GLY A 48 13.19 -16.53 -4.85
C GLY A 48 14.21 -15.43 -5.11
N LEU A 49 14.25 -14.38 -4.28
CA LEU A 49 15.30 -13.36 -4.34
C LEU A 49 16.66 -13.93 -3.88
N PRO A 50 17.78 -13.56 -4.52
CA PRO A 50 19.11 -13.95 -4.08
C PRO A 50 19.63 -13.01 -2.96
N GLU A 51 20.67 -13.42 -2.23
CA GLU A 51 21.38 -12.50 -1.32
C GLU A 51 22.20 -11.44 -2.09
N VAL A 52 22.70 -11.80 -3.28
CA VAL A 52 23.46 -10.94 -4.20
C VAL A 52 22.99 -11.26 -5.61
N TYR A 53 22.59 -10.27 -6.40
CA TYR A 53 22.12 -10.51 -7.76
C TYR A 53 23.29 -10.64 -8.74
N ASN A 54 23.09 -11.32 -9.87
CA ASN A 54 23.99 -11.28 -11.02
C ASN A 54 23.38 -10.39 -12.12
N SER A 55 24.21 -9.64 -12.84
CA SER A 55 23.75 -8.74 -13.91
C SER A 55 22.85 -9.42 -14.92
N SER A 56 21.72 -8.78 -15.21
CA SER A 56 20.74 -9.24 -16.20
C SER A 56 20.21 -10.66 -15.95
N MET A 57 20.38 -11.20 -14.75
CA MET A 57 19.88 -12.52 -14.40
C MET A 57 18.40 -12.47 -14.05
N GLU A 58 17.68 -13.51 -14.45
CA GLU A 58 16.26 -13.70 -14.14
C GLU A 58 16.09 -14.53 -12.86
N TYR A 59 15.28 -14.02 -11.93
CA TYR A 59 14.91 -14.68 -10.69
C TYR A 59 13.40 -14.90 -10.66
N ASN A 60 12.96 -16.16 -10.56
CA ASN A 60 11.55 -16.47 -10.35
C ASN A 60 11.18 -16.14 -8.91
N LEU A 61 10.20 -15.26 -8.74
CA LEU A 61 9.73 -14.77 -7.48
C LEU A 61 8.31 -15.26 -7.21
N THR A 62 8.01 -15.53 -5.94
CA THR A 62 6.65 -15.76 -5.47
C THR A 62 6.35 -14.77 -4.34
N LEU A 63 5.42 -13.85 -4.60
CA LEU A 63 4.85 -12.94 -3.61
C LEU A 63 3.71 -13.66 -2.89
N THR A 64 3.73 -13.68 -1.57
CA THR A 64 2.68 -14.26 -0.73
C THR A 64 2.19 -13.27 0.31
N ILE A 65 0.88 -13.22 0.51
CA ILE A 65 0.21 -12.49 1.59
C ILE A 65 -0.52 -13.50 2.47
N GLU A 66 -0.10 -13.64 3.73
CA GLU A 66 -0.83 -14.45 4.72
C GLU A 66 -1.61 -13.51 5.65
N SER A 67 -2.88 -13.81 5.90
CA SER A 67 -3.75 -12.94 6.70
C SER A 67 -4.94 -13.71 7.24
N PRO A 68 -5.47 -13.38 8.45
CA PRO A 68 -6.70 -13.96 8.98
C PRO A 68 -7.97 -13.45 8.26
N VAL A 69 -7.86 -12.42 7.41
CA VAL A 69 -9.01 -11.88 6.65
C VAL A 69 -9.64 -12.99 5.81
N GLU A 70 -10.97 -13.08 5.84
CA GLU A 70 -11.74 -14.12 5.14
C GLU A 70 -11.46 -14.12 3.62
N LEU A 71 -11.37 -15.32 3.03
CA LEU A 71 -11.19 -15.48 1.58
C LEU A 71 -12.56 -15.45 0.87
N ASN A 72 -12.67 -14.63 -0.16
CA ASN A 72 -13.85 -14.51 -1.01
C ASN A 72 -13.47 -14.50 -2.51
N GLU A 73 -14.36 -14.02 -3.38
CA GLU A 73 -14.09 -13.89 -4.82
C GLU A 73 -12.94 -12.90 -5.09
N VAL A 74 -12.90 -11.79 -4.35
CA VAL A 74 -11.79 -10.83 -4.33
C VAL A 74 -11.07 -11.00 -2.99
N GLN A 75 -9.77 -11.24 -3.03
CA GLN A 75 -8.99 -11.69 -1.86
C GLN A 75 -7.82 -10.78 -1.52
N GLY A 76 -7.28 -10.04 -2.49
CA GLY A 76 -6.14 -9.19 -2.21
C GLY A 76 -5.60 -8.45 -3.42
N GLY A 77 -4.49 -7.77 -3.17
CA GLY A 77 -3.75 -7.02 -4.15
C GLY A 77 -2.41 -6.56 -3.60
N PHE A 78 -1.59 -5.98 -4.46
CA PHE A 78 -0.27 -5.49 -4.06
C PHE A 78 0.08 -4.19 -4.76
N ARG A 79 1.06 -3.49 -4.17
CA ARG A 79 1.81 -2.38 -4.77
C ARG A 79 3.29 -2.68 -4.58
N ILE A 80 4.07 -2.65 -5.66
CA ILE A 80 5.52 -2.88 -5.62
C ILE A 80 6.24 -1.74 -6.31
N LEU A 81 7.19 -1.14 -5.59
CA LEU A 81 8.16 -0.18 -6.10
C LEU A 81 9.53 -0.84 -6.10
N ILE A 82 10.24 -0.76 -7.23
CA ILE A 82 11.62 -1.26 -7.35
C ILE A 82 12.52 -0.12 -7.82
N SER A 83 13.75 -0.05 -7.28
CA SER A 83 14.72 0.95 -7.73
C SER A 83 15.49 0.50 -8.97
N GLN A 84 15.71 -0.81 -9.13
CA GLN A 84 16.53 -1.38 -10.19
C GLN A 84 15.95 -2.70 -10.72
N GLY A 85 16.19 -2.94 -12.01
CA GLY A 85 15.66 -4.10 -12.72
C GLY A 85 14.20 -3.91 -13.15
N GLU A 86 13.57 -5.01 -13.54
CA GLU A 86 12.18 -5.03 -14.02
C GLU A 86 11.45 -6.26 -13.47
N LEU A 87 10.18 -6.11 -13.09
CA LEU A 87 9.30 -7.22 -12.73
C LEU A 87 8.38 -7.57 -13.89
N ILE A 88 8.25 -8.87 -14.17
CA ILE A 88 7.40 -9.41 -15.22
C ILE A 88 6.49 -10.46 -14.57
N GLY A 89 5.23 -10.11 -14.35
CA GLY A 89 4.22 -11.03 -13.81
C GLY A 89 3.03 -11.16 -14.76
N GLU A 90 2.44 -12.35 -14.85
CA GLU A 90 1.27 -12.60 -15.68
C GLU A 90 0.04 -11.86 -15.10
N GLY A 91 -0.60 -11.01 -15.92
CA GLY A 91 -1.76 -10.21 -15.50
C GLY A 91 -1.42 -9.04 -14.57
N TRP A 92 -0.13 -8.78 -14.33
CA TRP A 92 0.33 -7.59 -13.60
C TRP A 92 0.25 -6.36 -14.51
N GLN A 93 0.15 -5.19 -13.89
CA GLN A 93 0.16 -3.90 -14.60
C GLN A 93 1.06 -2.88 -13.90
N ILE A 94 1.42 -1.82 -14.63
CA ILE A 94 2.17 -0.68 -14.10
C ILE A 94 1.27 0.55 -14.12
N ILE A 95 1.12 1.19 -12.95
CA ILE A 95 0.41 2.45 -12.78
C ILE A 95 1.34 3.37 -12.00
N ASP A 96 1.58 4.59 -12.48
CA ASP A 96 2.43 5.59 -11.82
C ASP A 96 3.75 4.98 -11.31
N GLU A 97 4.53 4.42 -12.23
CA GLU A 97 5.89 3.88 -11.99
C GLU A 97 6.03 2.72 -11.00
N GLY A 98 4.93 2.06 -10.61
CA GLY A 98 5.02 0.85 -9.80
C GLY A 98 4.07 -0.25 -10.26
N TYR A 99 4.38 -1.46 -9.84
CA TYR A 99 3.65 -2.67 -10.21
C TYR A 99 2.45 -2.88 -9.30
N THR A 100 1.34 -3.33 -9.87
CA THR A 100 0.12 -3.65 -9.14
C THR A 100 -0.65 -4.77 -9.84
N HIS A 101 -1.57 -5.35 -9.07
CA HIS A 101 -2.56 -6.33 -9.53
C HIS A 101 -3.60 -5.70 -10.47
N THR A 102 -4.26 -6.54 -11.28
CA THR A 102 -5.48 -6.24 -12.05
C THR A 102 -6.69 -6.98 -11.43
N THR A 103 -7.89 -6.71 -11.95
CA THR A 103 -9.11 -7.46 -11.60
C THR A 103 -9.00 -8.96 -11.90
N GLU A 104 -8.19 -9.37 -12.87
CA GLU A 104 -8.06 -10.77 -13.29
C GLU A 104 -7.25 -11.62 -12.30
N ILE A 105 -6.44 -10.97 -11.45
CA ILE A 105 -5.53 -11.64 -10.50
C ILE A 105 -5.76 -11.19 -9.06
N ASN A 106 -6.90 -10.57 -8.74
CA ASN A 106 -7.23 -10.14 -7.37
C ASN A 106 -7.97 -11.22 -6.55
N ASP A 107 -8.22 -12.39 -7.15
CA ASP A 107 -8.91 -13.56 -6.59
C ASP A 107 -7.97 -14.49 -5.80
N ARG A 108 -6.77 -14.02 -5.44
CA ARG A 108 -5.72 -14.78 -4.78
C ARG A 108 -4.88 -13.91 -3.85
N ARG A 109 -4.01 -14.55 -3.07
CA ARG A 109 -3.01 -13.93 -2.19
C ARG A 109 -1.59 -14.40 -2.47
N GLN A 110 -1.40 -15.07 -3.60
CA GLN A 110 -0.10 -15.53 -4.05
C GLN A 110 0.04 -15.23 -5.54
N TRP A 111 1.16 -14.62 -5.93
CA TRP A 111 1.46 -14.26 -7.31
C TRP A 111 2.89 -14.63 -7.65
N ASP A 112 3.08 -15.13 -8.86
CA ASP A 112 4.40 -15.39 -9.40
C ASP A 112 4.82 -14.27 -10.36
N ALA A 113 6.09 -13.91 -10.33
CA ALA A 113 6.71 -12.95 -11.23
C ALA A 113 8.17 -13.35 -11.51
N VAL A 114 8.76 -12.75 -12.53
CA VAL A 114 10.20 -12.81 -12.79
C VAL A 114 10.78 -11.44 -12.54
N TRP A 115 11.79 -11.36 -11.68
CA TRP A 115 12.62 -10.17 -11.58
C TRP A 115 13.84 -10.32 -12.48
N VAL A 116 13.99 -9.40 -13.42
CA VAL A 116 15.19 -9.24 -14.24
C VAL A 116 16.08 -8.23 -13.55
N ALA A 117 17.20 -8.71 -13.00
CA ALA A 117 18.18 -7.84 -12.33
C ALA A 117 18.78 -6.81 -13.32
N PRO A 118 19.22 -5.62 -12.84
CA PRO A 118 19.82 -4.61 -13.71
C PRO A 118 21.10 -5.13 -14.40
N GLU A 119 21.49 -4.48 -15.50
CA GLU A 119 22.76 -4.78 -16.17
C GLU A 119 23.97 -4.38 -15.31
N ALA A 120 23.86 -3.29 -14.55
CA ALA A 120 24.91 -2.80 -13.65
C ALA A 120 25.12 -3.76 -12.46
N ASP A 121 26.37 -4.07 -12.16
CA ASP A 121 26.77 -4.99 -11.07
C ASP A 121 27.26 -4.29 -9.80
N ASP A 122 27.27 -2.96 -9.80
CA ASP A 122 27.72 -2.08 -8.73
C ASP A 122 26.58 -1.28 -8.09
N GLU A 123 25.33 -1.66 -8.35
CA GLU A 123 24.11 -0.99 -7.88
C GLU A 123 23.45 -1.75 -6.72
N LEU A 124 22.58 -1.05 -5.98
CA LEU A 124 21.72 -1.66 -4.94
C LEU A 124 20.27 -1.68 -5.43
N ALA A 125 19.73 -2.87 -5.70
CA ALA A 125 18.33 -3.03 -6.03
C ALA A 125 17.49 -3.06 -4.75
N THR A 126 16.52 -2.16 -4.62
CA THR A 126 15.64 -2.08 -3.46
C THR A 126 14.19 -2.30 -3.87
N PHE A 127 13.42 -2.92 -2.97
CA PHE A 127 12.01 -3.20 -3.14
C PHE A 127 11.24 -2.60 -1.97
N VAL A 128 10.11 -1.97 -2.27
CA VAL A 128 9.06 -1.66 -1.31
C VAL A 128 7.81 -2.38 -1.77
N ILE A 129 7.27 -3.25 -0.92
CA ILE A 129 6.16 -4.13 -1.26
C ILE A 129 5.07 -3.93 -0.21
N HIS A 130 3.90 -3.50 -0.67
CA HIS A 130 2.68 -3.43 0.12
C HIS A 130 1.74 -4.54 -0.34
N GLY A 131 1.28 -5.36 0.60
CA GLY A 131 0.32 -6.42 0.35
C GLY A 131 -0.98 -6.14 1.08
N ASN A 132 -2.10 -6.21 0.36
CA ASN A 132 -3.44 -6.03 0.87
C ASN A 132 -4.20 -7.37 0.87
N ALA A 133 -4.82 -7.71 1.99
CA ALA A 133 -5.74 -8.82 2.15
C ALA A 133 -7.15 -8.26 2.37
N VAL A 134 -8.04 -8.50 1.40
CA VAL A 134 -9.42 -8.00 1.47
C VAL A 134 -10.42 -9.14 1.66
N ASN A 135 -11.57 -8.80 2.21
CA ASN A 135 -12.69 -9.72 2.41
C ASN A 135 -13.71 -9.71 1.26
N GLY A 136 -13.55 -8.86 0.24
CA GLY A 136 -14.41 -8.83 -0.94
C GLY A 136 -15.82 -8.26 -0.74
N ASN A 137 -16.10 -7.56 0.37
CA ASN A 137 -17.41 -6.94 0.62
C ASN A 137 -17.66 -5.64 -0.18
N GLY A 138 -16.68 -5.16 -0.96
CA GLY A 138 -16.75 -3.93 -1.75
C GLY A 138 -16.62 -2.63 -0.95
N ALA A 139 -16.40 -2.74 0.36
CA ALA A 139 -16.01 -1.66 1.27
C ALA A 139 -14.53 -1.80 1.64
N VAL A 140 -14.04 -0.88 2.47
CA VAL A 140 -12.66 -0.90 2.99
C VAL A 140 -12.57 -1.49 4.40
N SER A 141 -13.70 -1.91 4.97
CA SER A 141 -13.80 -2.37 6.35
C SER A 141 -13.49 -3.85 6.45
N ASP A 142 -12.83 -4.24 7.54
CA ASP A 142 -12.40 -5.62 7.84
C ASP A 142 -11.45 -6.20 6.78
N ASP A 143 -10.68 -5.31 6.15
CA ASP A 143 -9.53 -5.61 5.30
C ASP A 143 -8.25 -5.29 6.09
N GLU A 144 -7.16 -5.98 5.81
CA GLU A 144 -5.89 -5.80 6.50
C GLU A 144 -4.75 -5.76 5.49
N TRP A 145 -3.68 -5.03 5.82
CA TRP A 145 -2.52 -4.92 4.94
C TRP A 145 -1.23 -4.77 5.73
N ASN A 146 -0.11 -5.12 5.10
CA ASN A 146 1.20 -4.88 5.67
C ASN A 146 2.24 -4.67 4.56
N SER A 147 3.49 -4.39 4.95
CA SER A 147 4.57 -4.09 4.02
C SER A 147 5.88 -4.76 4.40
N ILE A 148 6.74 -4.94 3.41
CA ILE A 148 8.15 -5.30 3.59
C ILE A 148 9.02 -4.43 2.69
N THR A 149 10.26 -4.22 3.11
CA THR A 149 11.30 -3.61 2.29
C THR A 149 12.51 -4.52 2.21
N ILE A 150 13.13 -4.56 1.03
CA ILE A 150 14.23 -5.48 0.73
C ILE A 150 15.31 -4.71 -0.02
N ALA A 151 16.58 -5.10 0.16
CA ALA A 151 17.71 -4.54 -0.56
C ALA A 151 18.67 -5.68 -0.97
N ILE A 152 18.91 -5.81 -2.27
CA ILE A 152 19.75 -6.85 -2.89
C ILE A 152 20.90 -6.15 -3.62
N PRO A 153 22.15 -6.27 -3.14
CA PRO A 153 23.31 -5.66 -3.79
C PRO A 153 23.76 -6.45 -5.02
N GLY A 154 24.37 -5.73 -5.97
CA GLY A 154 25.20 -6.33 -7.01
C GLY A 154 26.56 -6.80 -6.45
N PRO A 155 27.29 -7.68 -7.14
CA PRO A 155 28.52 -8.27 -6.63
C PRO A 155 29.67 -7.25 -6.45
N ASN A 156 29.61 -6.11 -7.13
CA ASN A 156 30.57 -5.02 -7.02
C ASN A 156 30.04 -3.81 -6.24
N TYR A 157 28.84 -3.91 -5.63
CA TYR A 157 28.32 -2.84 -4.79
C TYR A 157 29.21 -2.65 -3.55
N THR A 158 29.66 -1.42 -3.31
CA THR A 158 30.59 -1.07 -2.21
C THR A 158 29.96 -0.21 -1.11
N GLY A 159 28.71 0.20 -1.30
CA GLY A 159 27.98 0.99 -0.32
C GLY A 159 27.44 0.13 0.82
N GLU A 160 26.73 0.79 1.75
CA GLU A 160 25.98 0.10 2.80
C GLU A 160 24.71 -0.51 2.21
N VAL A 161 24.39 -1.75 2.59
CA VAL A 161 23.15 -2.42 2.18
C VAL A 161 22.05 -1.97 3.12
N VAL A 162 21.33 -0.92 2.71
CA VAL A 162 20.22 -0.33 3.47
C VAL A 162 18.91 -0.58 2.73
N THR A 163 17.90 -1.00 3.47
CA THR A 163 16.53 -1.10 2.96
C THR A 163 15.86 0.28 2.97
N PRO A 164 14.94 0.55 2.04
CA PRO A 164 14.09 1.74 2.12
C PRO A 164 13.37 1.80 3.47
N GLU A 165 13.32 3.00 4.06
CA GLU A 165 12.50 3.28 5.22
C GLU A 165 11.03 3.34 4.77
N LEU A 166 10.17 2.56 5.42
CA LEU A 166 8.74 2.72 5.24
C LEU A 166 8.33 4.05 5.85
N SER A 167 7.60 4.85 5.08
CA SER A 167 6.96 6.08 5.55
C SER A 167 5.88 5.74 6.57
N THR A 168 6.28 5.50 7.82
CA THR A 168 5.35 5.75 8.92
C THR A 168 5.09 7.24 8.86
N ARG A 169 3.92 7.65 8.35
CA ARG A 169 3.50 9.05 8.45
C ARG A 169 3.36 9.35 9.93
N GLU A 170 4.46 9.73 10.57
CA GLU A 170 4.42 10.46 11.82
C GLU A 170 3.49 11.63 11.55
N ILE A 171 2.31 11.61 12.19
CA ILE A 171 1.32 12.64 11.98
C ILE A 171 2.02 13.94 12.37
N SER A 172 2.32 14.79 11.39
CA SER A 172 3.05 16.02 11.63
C SER A 172 2.30 16.85 12.68
N ASP A 173 3.02 17.54 13.56
CA ASP A 173 2.42 18.48 14.52
C ASP A 173 1.44 19.45 13.86
N ILE A 174 1.69 19.80 12.59
CA ILE A 174 0.80 20.65 11.78
C ILE A 174 -0.52 19.92 11.48
N GLN A 175 -0.47 18.65 11.09
CA GLN A 175 -1.68 17.85 10.83
C GLN A 175 -2.49 17.63 12.10
N ILE A 176 -1.84 17.34 13.23
CA ILE A 176 -2.49 17.24 14.54
C ILE A 176 -3.14 18.58 14.90
N THR A 177 -2.41 19.69 14.76
CA THR A 177 -2.91 21.03 15.07
C THR A 177 -4.11 21.41 14.20
N VAL A 178 -4.04 21.16 12.89
CA VAL A 178 -5.16 21.41 11.97
C VAL A 178 -6.36 20.53 12.33
N GLY A 179 -6.14 19.26 12.67
CA GLY A 179 -7.18 18.35 13.14
C GLY A 179 -7.87 18.87 14.41
N ILE A 180 -7.10 19.31 15.41
CA ILE A 180 -7.62 19.89 16.65
C ILE A 180 -8.43 21.16 16.38
N ILE A 181 -7.95 22.07 15.53
CA ILE A 181 -8.68 23.28 15.14
C ILE A 181 -10.00 22.92 14.46
N GLY A 182 -9.99 21.94 13.55
CA GLY A 182 -11.20 21.43 12.89
C GLY A 182 -12.22 20.89 13.88
N ILE A 183 -11.78 20.07 14.84
CA ILE A 183 -12.63 19.51 15.91
C ILE A 183 -13.22 20.62 16.80
N ILE A 184 -12.40 21.60 17.22
CA ILE A 184 -12.87 22.75 18.02
C ILE A 184 -13.91 23.56 17.24
N ALA A 185 -13.68 23.82 15.96
CA ALA A 185 -14.62 24.53 15.11
C ALA A 185 -15.96 23.77 14.98
N LEU A 186 -15.92 22.44 14.82
CA LEU A 186 -17.12 21.59 14.78
C LEU A 186 -17.90 21.66 16.10
N PHE A 187 -17.23 21.57 17.25
CA PHE A 187 -17.88 21.71 18.55
C PHE A 187 -18.50 23.10 18.75
N ALA A 188 -17.81 24.16 18.35
CA ALA A 188 -18.34 25.52 18.41
C ALA A 188 -19.59 25.66 17.53
N LEU A 189 -19.53 25.17 16.29
CA LEU A 189 -20.67 25.18 15.37
C LEU A 189 -21.86 24.37 15.90
N ALA A 190 -21.61 23.19 16.47
CA ALA A 190 -22.65 22.37 17.08
C ALA A 190 -23.30 23.08 18.28
N PHE A 191 -22.51 23.69 19.16
CA PHE A 191 -23.00 24.48 20.29
C PHE A 191 -23.92 25.63 19.83
N TYR A 192 -23.50 26.41 18.83
CA TYR A 192 -24.31 27.48 18.26
C TYR A 192 -25.52 27.00 17.46
N ALA A 193 -25.52 25.76 16.97
CA ALA A 193 -26.66 25.17 16.27
C ALA A 193 -27.74 24.61 17.21
N ILE A 194 -27.38 24.24 18.45
CA ILE A 194 -28.28 23.71 19.48
C ILE A 194 -28.84 24.81 20.39
N LYS A 195 -28.08 25.90 20.59
CA LYS A 195 -28.49 27.02 21.45
C LYS A 195 -29.63 27.87 20.87
N ASP A 196 -29.90 27.77 19.57
CA ASP A 196 -31.02 28.39 18.83
C ASP A 196 -32.14 27.38 18.54
#